data_AF-A0A7L9VUV1-F1
#
_entry.id   AF-A0A7L9VUV1-F1
#
_cell.length_a   1.000
_cell.length_b   1.000
_cell.length_c   1.000
_cell.angle_alpha   90.00
_cell.angle_beta   90.00
_cell.angle_gamma   90.00
#
_symmetry.space_group_name_H-M   'P 1'
#
loop_
_entity.id
_entity.type
_entity.pdbx_description
1 polymer ?
#
loop_
_entity_poly.entity_id
_entity_poly.type
_entity_poly.pdbx_seq_one_letter_code
_entity_poly.pdbx_strand_id
1 'polypeptide(L)'
;MSLKEIFKKQGGMKLIRQYYKSGALGTAICEFVLLGKSRTALEILRLTTELKTKQHLLKKYQAALNSFQYDENCEHKSSNKVWVCWLQGMENAPEIVRACYNSLKKNLPNKEIIIVTSSNLNKYVTLPSYIEKKWKQGIISNTHLTDLLRLELLTKFGGTWIDATVLCTERESKIPDYFFNSELFFYQCLKPGRDGHSTYISSWYINAKSHNKILEATKYLCYEYWKRNDELIDYFLLHDFMSIVLDVYKDDWHKIIPRDNATPHELLLRMFDKYDEEMWQAIVKQTPFHKLSYKFKESNSKLDNTFYKKINSFYKESVVEDYAKK
;
A
#
# COMPACT_ATOMS: atom_id res chain seq x y z
N MET A 1 11.50 11.25 26.01
CA MET A 1 12.00 11.84 24.75
C MET A 1 11.89 13.35 24.82
N SER A 2 12.95 14.06 24.48
CA SER A 2 12.93 15.53 24.38
C SER A 2 12.08 15.99 23.18
N LEU A 3 11.60 17.25 23.19
CA LEU A 3 10.88 17.85 22.05
C LEU A 3 11.70 17.78 20.75
N LYS A 4 13.01 17.98 20.86
CA LYS A 4 13.96 17.91 19.74
C LYS A 4 14.05 16.50 19.14
N GLU A 5 14.02 15.46 19.98
CA GLU A 5 13.99 14.06 19.54
C GLU A 5 12.68 13.71 18.85
N ILE A 6 11.54 14.14 19.41
CA ILE A 6 10.21 13.91 18.80
C ILE A 6 10.16 14.62 17.44
N PHE A 7 10.59 15.88 17.36
CA PHE A 7 10.62 16.64 16.12
C PHE A 7 11.48 15.97 15.04
N LYS A 8 12.69 15.52 15.40
CA LYS A 8 13.59 14.81 14.48
C LYS A 8 12.97 13.47 14.03
N LYS A 9 12.32 12.74 14.95
CA LYS A 9 11.66 11.46 14.67
C LYS A 9 10.46 11.62 13.73
N GLN A 10 9.75 12.74 13.81
CA GLN A 10 8.58 13.04 12.96
C GLN A 10 8.95 13.66 11.60
N GLY A 11 10.24 13.83 11.27
CA GLY A 11 10.68 14.33 9.96
C GLY A 11 11.30 15.74 9.97
N GLY A 12 11.31 16.42 11.11
CA GLY A 12 12.01 17.69 11.32
C GLY A 12 11.54 18.81 10.38
N MET A 13 12.49 19.57 9.84
CA MET A 13 12.18 20.70 8.93
C MET A 13 11.44 20.28 7.65
N LYS A 14 11.60 19.03 7.21
CA LYS A 14 10.85 18.51 6.06
C LYS A 14 9.35 18.45 6.37
N LEU A 15 8.97 18.06 7.58
CA LEU A 15 7.58 18.02 8.03
C LEU A 15 6.95 19.42 8.04
N ILE A 16 7.68 20.42 8.55
CA ILE A 16 7.21 21.82 8.54
C ILE A 16 6.97 22.31 7.11
N ARG A 17 7.93 22.06 6.20
CA ARG A 17 7.80 22.41 4.78
C ARG A 17 6.62 21.70 4.13
N GLN A 18 6.38 20.43 4.47
CA GLN A 18 5.24 19.65 3.99
C GLN A 18 3.92 20.27 4.46
N TYR A 19 3.79 20.56 5.76
CA TYR A 19 2.60 21.22 6.32
C TYR A 19 2.36 22.60 5.74
N TYR A 20 3.42 23.36 5.44
CA TYR A 20 3.28 24.65 4.76
C TYR A 20 2.68 24.47 3.37
N LYS A 21 3.22 23.53 2.59
CA LYS A 21 2.77 23.26 1.21
C LYS A 21 1.37 22.70 1.12
N SER A 22 0.97 21.85 2.08
CA SER A 22 -0.40 21.32 2.14
C SER A 22 -1.40 22.30 2.75
N GLY A 23 -0.96 23.45 3.26
CA GLY A 23 -1.81 24.41 3.97
C GLY A 23 -2.20 23.96 5.38
N ALA A 24 -1.60 22.89 5.90
CA ALA A 24 -1.86 22.35 7.23
C ALA A 24 -1.06 23.04 8.36
N LEU A 25 -0.02 23.84 8.05
CA LEU A 25 0.92 24.35 9.05
C LEU A 25 0.26 25.17 10.17
N GLY A 26 -0.62 26.11 9.81
CA GLY A 26 -1.30 26.93 10.81
C GLY A 26 -2.17 26.09 11.74
N THR A 27 -2.89 25.11 11.18
CA THR A 27 -3.73 24.19 11.97
C THR A 27 -2.88 23.30 12.88
N ALA A 28 -1.78 22.75 12.37
CA ALA A 28 -0.86 21.93 13.16
C ALA A 28 -0.25 22.70 14.34
N ILE A 29 0.14 23.97 14.14
CA ILE A 29 0.66 24.82 15.21
C ILE A 29 -0.42 25.08 16.28
N CYS A 30 -1.62 25.48 15.86
CA CYS A 30 -2.73 25.73 16.80
C CYS A 30 -3.08 24.50 17.62
N GLU A 31 -3.24 23.33 16.99
CA GLU A 31 -3.57 22.10 17.70
C GLU A 31 -2.44 21.64 18.63
N PHE A 32 -1.19 21.77 18.21
CA PHE A 32 -0.05 21.44 19.07
C PHE A 32 -0.01 22.33 20.32
N VAL A 33 -0.33 23.62 20.19
CA VAL A 33 -0.41 24.55 21.33
C VAL A 33 -1.59 24.19 22.25
N LEU A 34 -2.74 23.81 21.70
CA LEU A 34 -3.95 23.49 22.47
C LEU A 34 -3.90 22.13 23.18
N LEU A 35 -3.41 21.09 22.49
CA LEU A 35 -3.48 19.69 22.97
C LEU A 35 -2.13 19.18 23.51
N GLY A 36 -1.04 19.86 23.21
CA GLY A 36 0.30 19.51 23.64
C GLY A 36 0.91 18.32 22.91
N LYS A 37 1.80 17.60 23.62
CA LYS A 37 2.71 16.58 23.04
C LYS A 37 2.39 15.13 23.46
N SER A 38 1.21 14.89 24.03
CA SER A 38 0.81 13.52 24.38
C SER A 38 0.67 12.67 23.12
N ARG A 39 0.81 11.35 23.23
CA ARG A 39 0.66 10.46 22.06
C ARG A 39 -0.70 10.64 21.41
N THR A 40 -1.76 10.75 22.20
CA THR A 40 -3.13 10.99 21.74
C THR A 40 -3.24 12.33 21.01
N ALA A 41 -2.69 13.42 21.58
CA ALA A 41 -2.71 14.74 20.95
C ALA A 41 -1.98 14.76 19.60
N LEU A 42 -0.83 14.10 19.51
CA LEU A 42 -0.05 14.01 18.27
C LEU A 42 -0.74 13.15 17.20
N GLU A 43 -1.51 12.14 17.61
CA GLU A 43 -2.33 11.34 16.68
C GLU A 43 -3.49 12.17 16.12
N ILE A 44 -4.19 12.93 16.97
CA ILE A 44 -5.25 13.86 16.53
C ILE A 44 -4.67 14.89 15.56
N LEU A 45 -3.51 15.49 15.89
CA LEU A 45 -2.81 16.42 15.01
C LEU A 45 -2.49 15.77 13.66
N ARG A 46 -2.03 14.51 13.65
CA ARG A 46 -1.75 13.78 12.41
C ARG A 46 -3.02 13.68 11.56
N LEU A 47 -4.13 13.22 12.14
CA LEU A 47 -5.42 13.10 11.44
C LEU A 47 -5.89 14.44 10.89
N THR A 48 -5.75 15.54 11.64
CA THR A 48 -6.09 16.87 11.15
C THR A 48 -5.20 17.30 9.99
N THR A 49 -3.89 17.05 10.07
CA THR A 49 -2.98 17.40 8.96
C THR A 49 -3.27 16.58 7.70
N GLU A 50 -3.58 15.29 7.83
CA GLU A 50 -4.02 14.42 6.74
C GLU A 50 -5.33 14.95 6.12
N LEU A 51 -6.30 15.36 6.94
CA LEU A 51 -7.55 15.97 6.45
C LEU A 51 -7.30 17.27 5.69
N LYS A 52 -6.43 18.15 6.21
CA LYS A 52 -6.06 19.41 5.53
C LYS A 52 -5.36 19.15 4.20
N THR A 53 -4.45 18.19 4.15
CA THR A 53 -3.78 17.82 2.90
C THR A 53 -4.77 17.29 1.86
N LYS A 54 -5.68 16.39 2.24
CA LYS A 54 -6.75 15.90 1.35
C LYS A 54 -7.65 17.04 0.86
N GLN A 55 -8.07 17.96 1.73
CA GLN A 55 -8.87 19.13 1.34
C GLN A 55 -8.13 20.03 0.34
N HIS A 56 -6.83 20.25 0.55
CA HIS A 56 -5.98 21.02 -0.37
C HIS A 56 -5.87 20.32 -1.73
N LEU A 57 -5.60 19.02 -1.74
CA LEU A 57 -5.54 18.21 -2.96
C LEU A 57 -6.86 18.22 -3.71
N LEU A 58 -7.99 18.02 -3.02
CA LEU A 58 -9.32 18.12 -3.61
C LEU A 58 -9.52 19.48 -4.27
N LYS A 59 -9.30 20.59 -3.55
CA LYS A 59 -9.47 21.94 -4.11
C LYS A 59 -8.60 22.16 -5.36
N LYS A 60 -7.37 21.65 -5.37
CA LYS A 60 -6.41 21.84 -6.47
C LYS A 60 -6.72 20.95 -7.68
N TYR A 61 -7.24 19.74 -7.48
CA TYR A 61 -7.41 18.74 -8.52
C TYR A 61 -8.87 18.40 -8.86
N GLN A 62 -9.86 19.02 -8.20
CA GLN A 62 -11.28 18.80 -8.47
C GLN A 62 -11.65 19.09 -9.93
N ALA A 63 -11.13 20.18 -10.52
CA ALA A 63 -11.38 20.48 -11.93
C ALA A 63 -10.84 19.39 -12.87
N ALA A 64 -9.66 18.83 -12.56
CA ALA A 64 -9.09 17.72 -13.32
C ALA A 64 -9.97 16.47 -13.16
N LEU A 65 -10.38 16.13 -11.93
CA LEU A 65 -11.28 14.99 -11.68
C LEU A 65 -12.63 15.13 -12.41
N ASN A 66 -13.22 16.33 -12.42
CA ASN A 66 -14.47 16.58 -13.12
C ASN A 66 -14.32 16.49 -14.65
N SER A 67 -13.12 16.77 -15.18
CA SER A 67 -12.82 16.63 -16.61
C SER A 67 -12.43 15.20 -17.01
N PHE A 68 -12.20 14.31 -16.05
CA PHE A 68 -11.82 12.92 -16.30
C PHE A 68 -12.90 12.22 -17.12
N GLN A 69 -12.51 11.73 -18.30
CA GLN A 69 -13.39 10.97 -19.18
C GLN A 69 -13.14 9.49 -18.94
N TYR A 70 -14.20 8.78 -18.61
CA TYR A 70 -14.18 7.33 -18.44
C TYR A 70 -14.94 6.67 -19.57
N ASP A 71 -14.33 5.70 -20.23
CA ASP A 71 -14.99 4.92 -21.27
C ASP A 71 -15.76 3.76 -20.65
N GLU A 72 -17.07 3.96 -20.44
CA GLU A 72 -17.99 2.95 -19.90
C GLU A 72 -18.14 1.72 -20.82
N ASN A 73 -17.70 1.79 -22.08
CA ASN A 73 -17.78 0.67 -23.02
C ASN A 73 -16.56 -0.25 -22.96
N CYS A 74 -15.52 0.14 -22.21
CA CYS A 74 -14.33 -0.68 -22.09
C CYS A 74 -14.61 -1.94 -21.28
N GLU A 75 -14.13 -3.09 -21.74
CA GLU A 75 -14.42 -4.37 -21.09
C GLU A 75 -13.66 -4.52 -19.76
N HIS A 76 -14.40 -4.84 -18.70
CA HIS A 76 -13.82 -5.18 -17.39
C HIS A 76 -13.42 -6.65 -17.34
N LYS A 77 -12.13 -6.95 -17.49
CA LYS A 77 -11.62 -8.31 -17.49
C LYS A 77 -11.12 -8.71 -16.11
N SER A 78 -11.59 -9.86 -15.63
CA SER A 78 -10.94 -10.57 -14.53
C SER A 78 -9.60 -11.12 -14.97
N SER A 79 -8.68 -11.31 -14.02
CA SER A 79 -7.36 -11.86 -14.28
C SER A 79 -6.89 -12.70 -13.11
N ASN A 80 -6.22 -13.81 -13.41
CA ASN A 80 -5.63 -14.71 -12.42
C ASN A 80 -4.22 -14.26 -11.98
N LYS A 81 -3.76 -13.09 -12.43
CA LYS A 81 -2.44 -12.55 -12.13
C LYS A 81 -2.36 -12.00 -10.72
N VAL A 82 -1.28 -12.31 -10.04
CA VAL A 82 -0.88 -11.70 -8.76
C VAL A 82 0.42 -10.93 -8.99
N TRP A 83 0.35 -9.60 -8.87
CA TRP A 83 1.46 -8.70 -9.07
C TRP A 83 2.18 -8.45 -7.75
N VAL A 84 3.48 -8.75 -7.73
CA VAL A 84 4.37 -8.45 -6.60
C VAL A 84 5.52 -7.60 -7.13
N CYS A 85 5.85 -6.50 -6.47
CA CYS A 85 6.96 -5.62 -6.89
C CYS A 85 8.11 -5.64 -5.90
N TRP A 86 9.31 -5.92 -6.43
CA TRP A 86 10.57 -5.70 -5.74
C TRP A 86 11.62 -5.27 -6.77
N LEU A 87 11.85 -3.96 -6.88
CA LEU A 87 12.63 -3.36 -7.97
C LEU A 87 14.06 -3.89 -8.07
N GLN A 88 14.63 -4.32 -6.94
CA GLN A 88 15.98 -4.86 -6.83
C GLN A 88 16.08 -6.35 -7.22
N GLY A 89 14.96 -7.01 -7.53
CA GLY A 89 14.91 -8.45 -7.77
C GLY A 89 14.76 -9.29 -6.50
N MET A 90 13.94 -10.34 -6.56
CA MET A 90 13.57 -11.15 -5.39
C MET A 90 14.77 -11.91 -4.79
N GLU A 91 15.79 -12.18 -5.61
CA GLU A 91 17.09 -12.74 -5.21
C GLU A 91 17.83 -11.84 -4.21
N ASN A 92 17.66 -10.52 -4.33
CA ASN A 92 18.25 -9.51 -3.44
C ASN A 92 17.32 -9.11 -2.29
N ALA A 93 16.14 -9.71 -2.20
CA ALA A 93 15.16 -9.35 -1.19
C ALA A 93 15.53 -9.91 0.21
N PRO A 94 15.22 -9.18 1.29
CA PRO A 94 15.38 -9.68 2.65
C PRO A 94 14.69 -11.03 2.85
N GLU A 95 15.21 -11.82 3.80
CA GLU A 95 14.71 -13.18 4.09
C GLU A 95 13.18 -13.23 4.27
N ILE A 96 12.62 -12.30 5.05
CA ILE A 96 11.17 -12.22 5.28
C ILE A 96 10.37 -11.88 4.03
N VAL A 97 10.94 -11.08 3.11
CA VAL A 97 10.28 -10.74 1.84
C VAL A 97 10.24 -11.97 0.93
N ARG A 98 11.34 -12.74 0.86
CA ARG A 98 11.36 -14.02 0.15
C ARG A 98 10.39 -15.02 0.76
N ALA A 99 10.31 -15.12 2.09
CA ALA A 99 9.33 -15.96 2.78
C ALA A 99 7.88 -15.57 2.43
N CYS A 100 7.57 -14.27 2.39
CA CYS A 100 6.27 -13.76 1.95
C CYS A 100 5.96 -14.17 0.50
N TYR A 101 6.90 -13.96 -0.43
CA TYR A 101 6.75 -14.38 -1.81
C TYR A 101 6.54 -15.90 -1.96
N ASN A 102 7.31 -16.71 -1.23
CA ASN A 102 7.18 -18.16 -1.24
C ASN A 102 5.86 -18.63 -0.64
N SER A 103 5.32 -17.90 0.35
CA SER A 103 4.00 -18.17 0.89
C SER A 103 2.91 -17.97 -0.15
N LEU A 104 3.01 -16.94 -1.02
CA LEU A 104 2.09 -16.74 -2.14
C LEU A 104 2.16 -17.92 -3.10
N LYS A 105 3.37 -18.30 -3.55
CA LYS A 105 3.55 -19.45 -4.46
C LYS A 105 3.00 -20.75 -3.89
N LYS A 106 3.27 -21.01 -2.61
CA LYS A 106 2.81 -22.21 -1.91
C LYS A 106 1.29 -22.22 -1.79
N ASN A 107 0.66 -21.10 -1.50
CA ASN A 107 -0.76 -21.05 -1.15
C ASN A 107 -1.70 -20.71 -2.31
N LEU A 108 -1.20 -20.11 -3.38
CA LEU A 108 -1.95 -19.70 -4.56
C LEU A 108 -1.48 -20.45 -5.83
N PRO A 109 -1.52 -21.79 -5.85
CA PRO A 109 -0.91 -22.59 -6.93
C PRO A 109 -1.56 -22.38 -8.30
N ASN A 110 -2.80 -21.88 -8.38
CA ASN A 110 -3.49 -21.63 -9.65
C ASN A 110 -3.42 -20.16 -10.10
N LYS A 111 -2.75 -19.30 -9.34
CA LYS A 111 -2.52 -17.89 -9.70
C LYS A 111 -1.19 -17.74 -10.43
N GLU A 112 -1.17 -16.85 -11.42
CA GLU A 112 0.05 -16.46 -12.11
C GLU A 112 0.75 -15.37 -11.28
N ILE A 113 1.71 -15.74 -10.43
CA ILE A 113 2.42 -14.77 -9.58
C ILE A 113 3.59 -14.17 -10.38
N ILE A 114 3.52 -12.87 -10.64
CA ILE A 114 4.48 -12.13 -11.46
C ILE A 114 5.27 -11.17 -10.57
N ILE A 115 6.60 -11.30 -10.57
CA ILE A 115 7.49 -10.34 -9.92
C ILE A 115 7.84 -9.23 -10.91
N VAL A 116 7.53 -7.99 -10.54
CA VAL A 116 7.95 -6.78 -11.23
C VAL A 116 9.24 -6.25 -10.61
N THR A 117 10.26 -6.06 -11.44
CA THR A 117 11.60 -5.57 -11.10
C THR A 117 11.95 -4.36 -11.97
N SER A 118 13.04 -3.66 -11.66
CA SER A 118 13.56 -2.59 -12.51
C SER A 118 13.94 -3.05 -13.92
N SER A 119 14.39 -4.30 -14.07
CA SER A 119 14.82 -4.86 -15.35
C SER A 119 13.66 -5.34 -16.24
N ASN A 120 12.48 -5.62 -15.68
CA ASN A 120 11.36 -6.17 -16.45
C ASN A 120 10.11 -5.27 -16.50
N LEU A 121 10.02 -4.18 -15.73
CA LEU A 121 8.80 -3.38 -15.64
C LEU A 121 8.29 -2.88 -17.00
N ASN A 122 9.21 -2.56 -17.93
CA ASN A 122 8.87 -2.07 -19.28
C ASN A 122 8.15 -3.11 -20.15
N LYS A 123 8.16 -4.40 -19.76
CA LYS A 123 7.37 -5.45 -20.43
C LYS A 123 5.88 -5.31 -20.16
N TYR A 124 5.51 -4.70 -19.03
CA TYR A 124 4.14 -4.64 -18.55
C TYR A 124 3.56 -3.22 -18.63
N VAL A 125 4.38 -2.23 -18.25
CA VAL A 125 3.94 -0.84 -18.07
C VAL A 125 4.69 0.08 -19.02
N THR A 126 3.98 1.05 -19.60
CA THR A 126 4.55 2.16 -20.36
C THR A 126 4.22 3.44 -19.61
N LEU A 127 5.22 4.01 -18.94
CA LEU A 127 5.03 5.23 -18.16
C LEU A 127 5.13 6.46 -19.05
N PRO A 128 4.40 7.55 -18.74
CA PRO A 128 4.64 8.82 -19.40
C PRO A 128 6.10 9.28 -19.24
N SER A 129 6.69 9.87 -20.28
CA SER A 129 8.11 10.24 -20.29
C SER A 129 8.54 11.15 -19.12
N TYR A 130 7.65 12.03 -18.65
CA TYR A 130 7.90 12.89 -17.50
C TYR A 130 7.97 12.11 -16.17
N ILE A 131 7.23 11.00 -16.03
CA ILE A 131 7.32 10.11 -14.87
C ILE A 131 8.66 9.40 -14.87
N GLU A 132 9.05 8.81 -16.00
CA GLU A 132 10.34 8.11 -16.11
C GLU A 132 11.51 9.04 -15.83
N LYS A 133 11.49 10.25 -16.40
CA LYS A 133 12.53 11.26 -16.17
C LYS A 133 12.62 11.62 -14.68
N LYS A 134 11.49 11.89 -14.02
CA LYS A 134 11.46 12.23 -12.59
C LYS A 134 11.90 11.07 -11.71
N TRP A 135 11.58 9.83 -12.05
CA TRP A 135 12.06 8.66 -11.32
C TRP A 135 13.59 8.51 -11.47
N LYS A 136 14.12 8.58 -12.70
CA LYS A 136 15.57 8.52 -12.96
C LYS A 136 16.34 9.64 -12.26
N GLN A 137 15.73 10.80 -12.07
CA GLN A 137 16.29 11.93 -11.33
C GLN A 137 16.13 11.83 -9.80
N GLY A 138 15.45 10.80 -9.29
CA GLY A 138 15.18 10.61 -7.86
C GLY A 138 14.10 11.55 -7.28
N ILE A 139 13.39 12.30 -8.13
CA ILE A 139 12.25 13.15 -7.75
C ILE A 139 11.06 12.28 -7.32
N ILE A 140 10.76 11.26 -8.13
CA ILE A 140 9.83 10.20 -7.74
C ILE A 140 10.66 9.09 -7.10
N SER A 141 10.42 8.79 -5.83
CA SER A 141 11.11 7.68 -5.16
C SER A 141 10.55 6.33 -5.62
N ASN A 142 11.31 5.26 -5.40
CA ASN A 142 10.88 3.89 -5.70
C ASN A 142 9.51 3.56 -5.07
N THR A 143 9.23 4.03 -3.85
CA THR A 143 7.93 3.84 -3.19
C THR A 143 6.79 4.43 -4.00
N HIS A 144 6.92 5.68 -4.45
CA HIS A 144 5.84 6.35 -5.19
C HIS A 144 5.77 5.89 -6.64
N LEU A 145 6.87 5.42 -7.21
CA LEU A 145 6.82 4.71 -8.49
C LEU A 145 5.98 3.44 -8.36
N THR A 146 6.20 2.64 -7.31
CA THR A 146 5.43 1.43 -7.04
C THR A 146 3.94 1.72 -6.91
N ASP A 147 3.54 2.89 -6.38
CA ASP A 147 2.14 3.30 -6.37
C ASP A 147 1.56 3.46 -7.79
N LEU A 148 2.32 4.05 -8.71
CA LEU A 148 1.94 4.21 -10.12
C LEU A 148 1.91 2.86 -10.84
N LEU A 149 2.92 2.00 -10.62
CA LEU A 149 3.00 0.68 -11.22
C LEU A 149 1.79 -0.19 -10.83
N ARG A 150 1.38 -0.16 -9.56
CA ARG A 150 0.16 -0.85 -9.12
C ARG A 150 -1.05 -0.42 -9.94
N LEU A 151 -1.26 0.89 -10.10
CA LEU A 151 -2.40 1.42 -10.83
C LEU A 151 -2.34 1.03 -12.30
N GLU A 152 -1.18 1.16 -12.94
CA GLU A 152 -0.96 0.76 -14.34
C GLU A 152 -1.25 -0.72 -14.56
N LEU A 153 -0.73 -1.60 -13.71
CA LEU A 153 -0.92 -3.04 -13.85
C LEU A 153 -2.38 -3.44 -13.66
N LEU A 154 -3.03 -2.93 -12.60
CA LEU A 154 -4.42 -3.27 -12.30
C LEU A 154 -5.39 -2.69 -13.34
N THR A 155 -5.19 -1.46 -13.77
CA THR A 155 -6.07 -0.87 -14.80
C THR A 155 -5.88 -1.53 -16.17
N LYS A 156 -4.66 -1.95 -16.52
CA LYS A 156 -4.38 -2.58 -17.82
C LYS A 156 -4.75 -4.06 -17.86
N PHE A 157 -4.44 -4.81 -16.80
CA PHE A 157 -4.53 -6.27 -16.80
C PHE A 157 -5.50 -6.85 -15.77
N GLY A 158 -6.02 -6.03 -14.85
CA GLY A 158 -6.72 -6.52 -13.67
C GLY A 158 -5.84 -7.40 -12.77
N GLY A 159 -6.50 -8.22 -11.97
CA GLY A 159 -5.88 -9.17 -11.05
C GLY A 159 -5.63 -8.56 -9.68
N THR A 160 -4.65 -9.08 -8.96
CA THR A 160 -4.39 -8.71 -7.57
C THR A 160 -2.99 -8.14 -7.40
N TRP A 161 -2.89 -6.91 -6.92
CA TRP A 161 -1.65 -6.37 -6.37
C TRP A 161 -1.45 -6.85 -4.94
N ILE A 162 -0.28 -7.37 -4.63
CA ILE A 162 0.12 -7.74 -3.28
C ILE A 162 1.55 -7.23 -3.02
N ASP A 163 1.71 -6.38 -2.00
CA ASP A 163 3.04 -5.93 -1.58
C ASP A 163 3.95 -7.12 -1.23
N ALA A 164 5.24 -7.05 -1.56
CA ALA A 164 6.20 -8.14 -1.35
C ALA A 164 6.41 -8.56 0.12
N THR A 165 5.87 -7.79 1.07
CA THR A 165 5.90 -8.05 2.52
C THR A 165 4.61 -8.66 3.05
N VAL A 166 3.71 -9.12 2.19
CA VAL A 166 2.45 -9.75 2.59
C VAL A 166 2.63 -11.26 2.63
N LEU A 167 2.43 -11.83 3.81
CA LEU A 167 2.42 -13.27 4.03
C LEU A 167 1.02 -13.82 3.72
N CYS A 168 0.94 -14.87 2.92
CA CYS A 168 -0.28 -15.63 2.68
C CYS A 168 -0.26 -16.91 3.49
N THR A 169 -1.23 -17.10 4.39
CA THR A 169 -1.26 -18.24 5.33
C THR A 169 -2.36 -19.25 5.03
N GLU A 170 -3.21 -18.98 4.06
CA GLU A 170 -4.39 -19.80 3.75
C GLU A 170 -4.35 -20.30 2.30
N ARG A 171 -4.79 -21.53 2.06
CA ARG A 171 -4.81 -22.11 0.70
C ARG A 171 -5.85 -21.41 -0.16
N GLU A 172 -5.57 -21.23 -1.45
CA GLU A 172 -6.46 -20.55 -2.42
C GLU A 172 -7.92 -21.01 -2.31
N SER A 173 -8.16 -22.33 -2.18
CA SER A 173 -9.50 -22.92 -2.08
C SER A 173 -10.29 -22.56 -0.82
N LYS A 174 -9.64 -21.96 0.19
CA LYS A 174 -10.24 -21.51 1.45
C LYS A 174 -10.28 -19.99 1.56
N ILE A 175 -9.66 -19.26 0.64
CA ILE A 175 -9.73 -17.81 0.60
C ILE A 175 -11.07 -17.41 -0.02
N PRO A 176 -11.87 -16.54 0.63
CA PRO A 176 -13.14 -16.08 0.06
C PRO A 176 -12.96 -15.45 -1.33
N ASP A 177 -13.83 -15.83 -2.27
CA ASP A 177 -13.69 -15.46 -3.70
C ASP A 177 -13.59 -13.95 -3.96
N TYR A 178 -14.21 -13.12 -3.10
CA TYR A 178 -14.16 -11.66 -3.26
C TYR A 178 -12.73 -11.08 -3.19
N PHE A 179 -11.77 -11.79 -2.61
CA PHE A 179 -10.38 -11.37 -2.61
C PHE A 179 -9.78 -11.34 -4.02
N PHE A 180 -10.27 -12.18 -4.94
CA PHE A 180 -9.71 -12.32 -6.29
C PHE A 180 -10.71 -11.96 -7.41
N ASN A 181 -12.01 -12.01 -7.14
CA ASN A 181 -13.06 -11.89 -8.17
C ASN A 181 -13.96 -10.65 -8.02
N SER A 182 -13.64 -9.71 -7.13
CA SER A 182 -14.38 -8.44 -7.01
C SER A 182 -14.06 -7.47 -8.15
N GLU A 183 -15.03 -6.64 -8.54
CA GLU A 183 -14.79 -5.46 -9.41
C GLU A 183 -13.65 -4.59 -8.87
N LEU A 184 -13.67 -4.36 -7.55
CA LEU A 184 -12.61 -3.73 -6.78
C LEU A 184 -12.68 -4.25 -5.34
N PHE A 185 -11.53 -4.59 -4.77
CA PHE A 185 -11.38 -4.94 -3.36
C PHE A 185 -10.06 -4.41 -2.82
N PHE A 186 -10.10 -3.91 -1.59
CA PHE A 186 -8.93 -3.56 -0.79
C PHE A 186 -9.34 -3.54 0.70
N TYR A 187 -8.35 -3.64 1.58
CA TYR A 187 -8.61 -3.46 3.01
C TYR A 187 -8.86 -1.99 3.35
N GLN A 188 -9.73 -1.72 4.31
CA GLN A 188 -10.21 -0.39 4.67
C GLN A 188 -10.31 -0.23 6.19
N CYS A 189 -10.23 1.00 6.70
CA CYS A 189 -10.50 1.27 8.11
C CYS A 189 -12.00 1.06 8.39
N LEU A 190 -12.37 0.27 9.39
CA LEU A 190 -13.77 0.16 9.83
C LEU A 190 -14.05 1.02 11.07
N LYS A 191 -15.32 1.08 11.49
CA LYS A 191 -15.70 1.73 12.75
C LYS A 191 -15.03 1.04 13.94
N PRO A 192 -14.67 1.77 15.01
CA PRO A 192 -14.97 3.19 15.27
C PRO A 192 -13.99 4.19 14.62
N GLY A 193 -12.83 3.75 14.11
CA GLY A 193 -11.80 4.66 13.59
C GLY A 193 -12.18 5.36 12.27
N ARG A 194 -12.99 4.71 11.43
CA ARG A 194 -13.34 5.15 10.06
C ARG A 194 -13.69 6.64 9.93
N ASP A 195 -14.49 7.18 10.86
CA ASP A 195 -15.07 8.53 10.75
C ASP A 195 -14.03 9.62 11.06
N GLY A 196 -12.93 9.28 11.74
CA GLY A 196 -11.82 10.20 12.02
C GLY A 196 -10.72 10.22 10.95
N HIS A 197 -10.75 9.29 9.98
CA HIS A 197 -9.70 9.12 8.98
C HIS A 197 -10.09 9.75 7.63
N SER A 198 -9.28 10.68 7.13
CA SER A 198 -9.46 11.27 5.79
C SER A 198 -9.05 10.31 4.67
N THR A 199 -8.07 9.45 4.96
CA THR A 199 -7.66 8.30 4.14
C THR A 199 -7.97 7.00 4.88
N TYR A 200 -8.72 6.11 4.24
CA TYR A 200 -9.37 4.99 4.93
C TYR A 200 -9.18 3.66 4.21
N ILE A 201 -8.21 3.60 3.31
CA ILE A 201 -7.92 2.43 2.47
C ILE A 201 -6.50 1.96 2.73
N SER A 202 -6.21 0.72 2.35
CA SER A 202 -4.86 0.18 2.26
C SER A 202 -4.53 -0.17 0.84
N SER A 203 -3.37 0.27 0.35
CA SER A 203 -2.92 -0.02 -1.01
C SER A 203 -1.98 -1.22 -1.14
N TRP A 204 -1.65 -1.88 -0.03
CA TRP A 204 -0.73 -3.02 0.00
C TRP A 204 -1.37 -4.34 -0.50
N TYR A 205 -2.69 -4.37 -0.62
CA TYR A 205 -3.47 -5.41 -1.29
C TYR A 205 -4.63 -4.77 -2.03
N ILE A 206 -4.68 -4.91 -3.35
CA ILE A 206 -5.81 -4.44 -4.17
C ILE A 206 -6.12 -5.49 -5.22
N ASN A 207 -7.36 -5.94 -5.29
CA ASN A 207 -7.86 -6.71 -6.43
C ASN A 207 -8.77 -5.84 -7.28
N ALA A 208 -8.66 -5.94 -8.60
CA ALA A 208 -9.57 -5.26 -9.50
C ALA A 208 -9.73 -6.02 -10.82
N LYS A 209 -10.86 -5.83 -11.48
CA LYS A 209 -10.93 -6.07 -12.92
C LYS A 209 -10.21 -4.94 -13.67
N SER A 210 -9.75 -5.23 -14.89
CA SER A 210 -9.16 -4.21 -15.76
C SER A 210 -10.12 -3.05 -15.98
N HIS A 211 -9.56 -1.88 -16.27
CA HIS A 211 -10.29 -0.64 -16.50
C HIS A 211 -11.21 -0.19 -15.35
N ASN A 212 -11.00 -0.67 -14.12
CA ASN A 212 -11.81 -0.21 -12.99
C ASN A 212 -11.80 1.34 -12.83
N LYS A 213 -12.99 1.95 -12.86
CA LYS A 213 -13.23 3.40 -12.78
C LYS A 213 -12.52 4.13 -11.65
N ILE A 214 -12.53 3.57 -10.44
CA ILE A 214 -11.86 4.18 -9.27
C ILE A 214 -10.36 4.23 -9.49
N LEU A 215 -9.77 3.12 -9.97
CA LEU A 215 -8.34 3.03 -10.20
C LEU A 215 -7.88 3.89 -11.39
N GLU A 216 -8.67 3.97 -12.48
CA GLU A 216 -8.38 4.84 -13.63
C GLU A 216 -8.41 6.33 -13.24
N ALA A 217 -9.45 6.76 -12.51
CA ALA A 217 -9.53 8.14 -12.03
C ALA A 217 -8.39 8.47 -11.04
N THR A 218 -8.07 7.54 -10.14
CA THR A 218 -6.95 7.70 -9.20
C THR A 218 -5.61 7.81 -9.95
N LYS A 219 -5.38 6.96 -10.96
CA LYS A 219 -4.20 6.99 -11.84
C LYS A 219 -4.08 8.31 -12.56
N TYR A 220 -5.18 8.80 -13.13
CA TYR A 220 -5.24 10.10 -13.79
C TYR A 220 -4.83 11.24 -12.86
N LEU A 221 -5.35 11.28 -11.62
CA LEU A 221 -4.98 12.31 -10.63
C LEU A 221 -3.51 12.23 -10.20
N CYS A 222 -2.98 11.03 -9.98
CA CYS A 222 -1.56 10.82 -9.69
C CYS A 222 -0.67 11.35 -10.83
N TYR A 223 -1.07 11.14 -12.08
CA TYR A 223 -0.38 11.66 -13.26
C TYR A 223 -0.48 13.18 -13.39
N GLU A 224 -1.67 13.76 -13.23
CA GLU A 224 -1.83 15.22 -13.21
C GLU A 224 -1.04 15.88 -12.06
N TYR A 225 -0.89 15.19 -10.94
CA TYR A 225 -0.01 15.62 -9.86
C TYR A 225 1.45 15.65 -10.30
N TRP A 226 2.00 14.51 -10.71
CA TRP A 226 3.42 14.42 -11.04
C TRP A 226 3.79 15.23 -12.29
N LYS A 227 2.85 15.51 -13.19
CA LYS A 227 3.07 16.40 -14.33
C LYS A 227 3.40 17.83 -13.90
N ARG A 228 2.83 18.31 -12.79
CA ARG A 228 2.90 19.71 -12.33
C ARG A 228 3.81 19.93 -11.12
N ASN A 229 4.27 18.87 -10.46
CA ASN A 229 5.04 18.97 -9.22
C ASN A 229 6.34 18.14 -9.29
N ASP A 230 7.42 18.68 -8.71
CA ASP A 230 8.73 18.02 -8.55
C ASP A 230 9.06 17.71 -7.09
N GLU A 231 8.07 17.83 -6.21
CA GLU A 231 8.20 17.49 -4.80
C GLU A 231 6.88 16.94 -4.31
N LEU A 232 6.97 15.88 -3.50
CA LEU A 232 5.83 15.23 -2.91
C LEU A 232 5.23 16.07 -1.77
N ILE A 233 3.91 16.23 -1.81
CA ILE A 233 3.13 16.99 -0.82
C ILE A 233 2.68 16.10 0.35
N ASP A 234 2.45 14.82 0.07
CA ASP A 234 2.12 13.81 1.07
C ASP A 234 2.73 12.46 0.71
N TYR A 235 3.30 11.78 1.71
CA TYR A 235 3.77 10.41 1.57
C TYR A 235 2.63 9.46 1.14
N PHE A 236 1.40 9.77 1.55
CA PHE A 236 0.22 8.96 1.23
C PHE A 236 -0.59 9.49 0.04
N LEU A 237 0.04 10.21 -0.89
CA LEU A 237 -0.62 10.83 -2.06
C LEU A 237 -1.63 9.92 -2.79
N LEU A 238 -1.27 8.65 -3.02
CA LEU A 238 -2.19 7.67 -3.60
C LEU A 238 -3.47 7.52 -2.77
N HIS A 239 -3.34 7.36 -1.45
CA HIS A 239 -4.46 7.16 -0.55
C HIS A 239 -5.33 8.41 -0.49
N ASP A 240 -4.72 9.60 -0.53
CA ASP A 240 -5.44 10.87 -0.63
C ASP A 240 -6.30 10.92 -1.89
N PHE A 241 -5.71 10.68 -3.06
CA PHE A 241 -6.45 10.71 -4.32
C PHE A 241 -7.48 9.61 -4.42
N MET A 242 -7.16 8.39 -4.00
CA MET A 242 -8.12 7.29 -4.02
C MET A 242 -9.31 7.59 -3.10
N SER A 243 -9.06 8.17 -1.92
CA SER A 243 -10.14 8.58 -1.00
C SER A 243 -10.97 9.74 -1.58
N ILE A 244 -10.35 10.70 -2.28
CA ILE A 244 -11.07 11.77 -3.00
C ILE A 244 -11.98 11.17 -4.09
N VAL A 245 -11.46 10.23 -4.87
CA VAL A 245 -12.20 9.57 -5.95
C VAL A 245 -13.37 8.75 -5.41
N LEU A 246 -13.17 8.01 -4.32
CA LEU A 246 -14.23 7.24 -3.66
C LEU A 246 -15.33 8.13 -3.06
N ASP A 247 -14.97 9.32 -2.54
CA ASP A 247 -15.96 10.28 -2.03
C ASP A 247 -16.85 10.86 -3.15
N VAL A 248 -16.35 10.91 -4.39
CA VAL A 248 -17.10 11.33 -5.59
C VAL A 248 -17.93 10.18 -6.15
N TYR A 249 -17.33 9.01 -6.34
CA TYR A 249 -17.99 7.82 -6.89
C TYR A 249 -18.53 6.90 -5.79
N LYS A 250 -19.48 7.43 -5.01
CA LYS A 250 -20.02 6.72 -3.83
C LYS A 250 -20.68 5.39 -4.15
N ASP A 251 -21.33 5.27 -5.31
CA ASP A 251 -21.99 4.02 -5.70
C ASP A 251 -20.99 2.90 -5.93
N ASP A 252 -19.81 3.20 -6.48
CA ASP A 252 -18.73 2.23 -6.62
C ASP A 252 -18.10 1.90 -5.27
N TRP A 253 -17.96 2.88 -4.37
CA TRP A 253 -17.54 2.65 -3.00
C TRP A 253 -18.46 1.66 -2.26
N HIS A 254 -19.78 1.82 -2.36
CA HIS A 254 -20.74 0.96 -1.67
C HIS A 254 -20.74 -0.50 -2.16
N LYS A 255 -20.20 -0.78 -3.34
CA LYS A 255 -20.05 -2.15 -3.87
C LYS A 255 -18.85 -2.89 -3.29
N ILE A 256 -17.91 -2.19 -2.65
CA ILE A 256 -16.67 -2.80 -2.15
C ILE A 256 -16.96 -3.53 -0.83
N ILE A 257 -16.66 -4.82 -0.79
CA ILE A 257 -16.86 -5.65 0.40
C ILE A 257 -15.97 -5.14 1.55
N PRO A 258 -16.55 -4.82 2.72
CA PRO A 258 -15.79 -4.25 3.83
C PRO A 258 -14.89 -5.29 4.50
N ARG A 259 -13.60 -4.98 4.57
CA ARG A 259 -12.61 -5.72 5.38
C ARG A 259 -11.64 -4.80 6.08
N ASP A 260 -11.48 -5.02 7.37
CA ASP A 260 -10.65 -4.18 8.24
C ASP A 260 -9.16 -4.32 7.92
N ASN A 261 -8.45 -3.19 7.90
CA ASN A 261 -7.03 -3.13 7.61
C ASN A 261 -6.12 -3.25 8.84
N ALA A 262 -6.63 -3.22 10.07
CA ALA A 262 -5.82 -3.38 11.28
C ALA A 262 -5.48 -4.86 11.53
N THR A 263 -6.44 -5.78 11.36
CA THR A 263 -6.24 -7.22 11.58
C THR A 263 -5.02 -7.81 10.83
N PRO A 264 -4.77 -7.49 9.54
CA PRO A 264 -3.57 -7.95 8.83
C PRO A 264 -2.23 -7.54 9.45
N HIS A 265 -2.20 -6.58 10.37
CA HIS A 265 -0.98 -6.09 11.04
C HIS A 265 -0.72 -6.76 12.39
N GLU A 266 -1.59 -7.65 12.89
CA GLU A 266 -1.38 -8.32 14.18
C GLU A 266 -0.07 -9.11 14.22
N LEU A 267 0.21 -9.88 13.16
CA LEU A 267 1.44 -10.65 13.05
C LEU A 267 2.68 -9.75 12.96
N LEU A 268 2.57 -8.59 12.31
CA LEU A 268 3.63 -7.58 12.27
C LEU A 268 4.02 -7.11 13.67
N LEU A 269 3.03 -6.81 14.51
CA LEU A 269 3.26 -6.33 15.87
C LEU A 269 3.92 -7.38 16.78
N ARG A 270 3.81 -8.66 16.40
CA ARG A 270 4.35 -9.80 17.16
C ARG A 270 5.53 -10.49 16.49
N MET A 271 6.07 -9.95 15.39
CA MET A 271 7.12 -10.62 14.61
C MET A 271 8.30 -11.13 15.45
N PHE A 272 8.65 -10.42 16.51
CA PHE A 272 9.81 -10.72 17.35
C PHE A 272 9.45 -11.28 18.73
N ASP A 273 8.17 -11.53 18.99
CA ASP A 273 7.73 -12.26 20.17
C ASP A 273 8.15 -13.73 20.04
N LYS A 274 8.29 -14.42 21.17
CA LYS A 274 8.49 -15.88 21.17
C LYS A 274 7.33 -16.55 20.43
N TYR A 275 7.66 -17.53 19.60
CA TYR A 275 6.68 -18.28 18.85
C TYR A 275 5.77 -19.05 19.79
N ASP A 276 4.47 -18.89 19.56
CA ASP A 276 3.40 -19.59 20.25
C ASP A 276 2.41 -20.09 19.20
N GLU A 277 2.16 -21.39 19.18
CA GLU A 277 1.34 -22.04 18.15
C GLU A 277 -0.14 -21.61 18.29
N GLU A 278 -0.65 -21.48 19.50
CA GLU A 278 -2.05 -21.07 19.72
C GLU A 278 -2.29 -19.66 19.20
N MET A 279 -1.40 -18.73 19.53
CA MET A 279 -1.41 -17.34 19.02
C MET A 279 -1.25 -17.30 17.49
N TRP A 280 -0.35 -18.11 16.93
CA TRP A 280 -0.22 -18.23 15.47
C TRP A 280 -1.56 -18.61 14.84
N GLN A 281 -2.18 -19.70 15.33
CA GLN A 281 -3.45 -20.19 14.81
C GLN A 281 -4.59 -19.17 14.99
N ALA A 282 -4.61 -18.44 16.11
CA ALA A 282 -5.58 -17.38 16.34
C ALA A 282 -5.47 -16.26 15.29
N ILE A 283 -4.25 -15.78 15.01
CA ILE A 283 -4.01 -14.69 14.06
C ILE A 283 -4.32 -15.12 12.63
N VAL A 284 -3.81 -16.28 12.18
CA VAL A 284 -3.98 -16.73 10.78
C VAL A 284 -5.42 -17.07 10.43
N LYS A 285 -6.26 -17.41 11.43
CA LYS A 285 -7.70 -17.61 11.23
C LYS A 285 -8.47 -16.31 10.98
N GLN A 286 -7.93 -15.15 11.36
CA GLN A 286 -8.64 -13.88 11.19
C GLN A 286 -8.61 -13.38 9.74
N THR A 287 -7.51 -13.64 9.02
CA THR A 287 -7.32 -13.19 7.63
C THR A 287 -6.31 -14.06 6.88
N PRO A 288 -6.50 -14.30 5.56
CA PRO A 288 -5.55 -15.06 4.76
C PRO A 288 -4.26 -14.30 4.43
N PHE A 289 -4.26 -12.97 4.54
CA PHE A 289 -3.13 -12.11 4.16
C PHE A 289 -2.69 -11.23 5.34
N HIS A 290 -1.39 -11.26 5.65
CA HIS A 290 -0.78 -10.55 6.78
C HIS A 290 0.30 -9.60 6.30
N LYS A 291 0.15 -8.31 6.59
CA LYS A 291 1.10 -7.27 6.19
C LYS A 291 2.25 -7.22 7.18
N LEU A 292 3.46 -7.59 6.75
CA LEU A 292 4.68 -7.57 7.56
C LEU A 292 5.60 -6.39 7.19
N SER A 293 6.79 -6.35 7.80
CA SER A 293 7.82 -5.35 7.53
C SER A 293 9.20 -6.00 7.51
N TYR A 294 10.06 -5.53 6.61
CA TYR A 294 11.49 -5.86 6.61
C TYR A 294 12.35 -4.76 7.25
N LYS A 295 11.74 -3.66 7.69
CA LYS A 295 12.42 -2.51 8.30
C LYS A 295 12.42 -2.66 9.82
N PHE A 296 13.44 -3.32 10.34
CA PHE A 296 13.63 -3.53 11.77
C PHE A 296 15.13 -3.56 12.11
N LYS A 297 15.47 -3.55 13.40
CA LYS A 297 16.86 -3.62 13.86
C LYS A 297 17.43 -5.01 13.63
N GLU A 298 18.69 -5.10 13.21
CA GLU A 298 19.37 -6.39 13.00
C GLU A 298 19.39 -7.27 14.26
N SER A 299 19.41 -6.68 15.46
CA SER A 299 19.28 -7.43 16.72
C SER A 299 18.00 -8.26 16.79
N ASN A 300 16.92 -7.80 16.16
CA ASN A 300 15.63 -8.49 16.21
C ASN A 300 15.63 -9.78 15.38
N SER A 301 16.35 -9.82 14.25
CA SER A 301 16.45 -11.03 13.43
C SER A 301 17.37 -12.10 14.04
N LYS A 302 18.14 -11.76 15.07
CA LYS A 302 19.00 -12.68 15.82
C LYS A 302 18.28 -13.36 16.98
N LEU A 303 17.07 -12.91 17.32
CA LEU A 303 16.26 -13.56 18.36
C LEU A 303 15.79 -14.94 17.91
N ASP A 304 16.01 -15.93 18.76
CA ASP A 304 15.62 -17.32 18.52
C ASP A 304 14.18 -17.61 18.93
N ASN A 305 13.61 -18.65 18.33
CA ASN A 305 12.25 -19.11 18.58
C ASN A 305 11.21 -17.98 18.53
N THR A 306 11.25 -17.14 17.49
CA THR A 306 10.28 -16.05 17.26
C THR A 306 9.34 -16.35 16.10
N PHE A 307 8.22 -15.62 16.00
CA PHE A 307 7.35 -15.67 14.82
C PHE A 307 8.12 -15.41 13.52
N TYR A 308 9.03 -14.43 13.51
CA TYR A 308 9.93 -14.14 12.39
C TYR A 308 10.74 -15.38 11.97
N LYS A 309 11.39 -16.06 12.92
CA LYS A 309 12.17 -17.28 12.63
C LYS A 309 11.27 -18.41 12.12
N LYS A 310 10.09 -18.59 12.69
CA LYS A 310 9.13 -19.61 12.25
C LYS A 310 8.67 -19.37 10.81
N ILE A 311 8.29 -18.14 10.47
CA ILE A 311 7.85 -17.75 9.12
C ILE A 311 8.96 -18.06 8.11
N ASN A 312 10.17 -17.59 8.38
CA ASN A 312 11.30 -17.81 7.48
C ASN A 312 11.65 -19.29 7.33
N SER A 313 11.54 -20.07 8.41
CA SER A 313 11.75 -21.52 8.35
C SER A 313 10.67 -22.25 7.55
N PHE A 314 9.39 -21.87 7.72
CA PHE A 314 8.26 -22.58 7.10
C PHE A 314 8.10 -22.27 5.60
N TYR A 315 8.53 -21.08 5.18
CA TYR A 315 8.47 -20.62 3.79
C TYR A 315 9.87 -20.42 3.16
N LYS A 316 10.88 -21.07 3.72
CA LYS A 316 12.19 -21.17 3.08
C LYS A 316 12.04 -22.02 1.81
N GLU A 317 12.51 -21.50 0.68
CA GLU A 317 12.66 -22.32 -0.53
C GLU A 317 13.69 -23.43 -0.28
N SER A 318 13.36 -24.66 -0.66
CA SER A 318 14.36 -25.60 -1.15
C SER A 318 14.85 -25.06 -2.49
N VAL A 319 16.13 -24.75 -2.61
CA VAL A 319 16.74 -24.29 -3.88
C VAL A 319 16.44 -25.33 -4.95
N VAL A 320 15.46 -25.06 -5.81
CA VAL A 320 15.30 -25.73 -7.09
C VAL A 320 15.30 -24.62 -8.12
N GLU A 321 16.43 -24.53 -8.81
CA GLU A 321 16.67 -23.63 -9.93
C GLU A 321 15.63 -23.88 -11.01
N ASP A 322 14.69 -22.95 -11.18
CA ASP A 322 13.88 -22.92 -12.39
C ASP A 322 13.49 -21.48 -12.74
N TYR A 323 14.50 -20.69 -13.11
CA TYR A 323 14.31 -19.40 -13.78
C TYR A 323 15.26 -19.29 -14.98
N ALA A 324 15.14 -20.25 -15.89
CA ALA A 324 15.64 -20.13 -17.26
C ALA A 324 14.87 -21.06 -18.20
N LYS A 325 13.59 -20.77 -18.46
CA LYS A 325 12.85 -21.25 -19.65
C LYS A 325 11.43 -20.66 -19.73
N LYS A 326 11.29 -19.53 -20.42
CA LYS A 326 10.39 -19.27 -21.56
C LYS A 326 10.21 -17.76 -21.78
#